data_AF-A0A376Y247-F1
#
_entry.id   AF-A0A376Y247-F1
#
_cell.length_a   1.000
_cell.length_b   1.000
_cell.length_c   1.000
_cell.angle_alpha   90.00
_cell.angle_beta   90.00
_cell.angle_gamma   90.00
#
_symmetry.space_group_name_H-M   'P 1'
#
loop_
_entity.id
_entity.type
_entity.pdbx_description
1 polymer ?
#
loop_
_entity_poly.entity_id
_entity_poly.type
_entity_poly.pdbx_seq_one_letter_code
_entity_poly.pdbx_strand_id
1 'polypeptide(L)'
;MLSGSQTTSGDNVFNTVERKTVGTKLKVTPQVNEGDAVLLEIEQEVSSVDSSSNSTLGPTFNTRTIQNAVLVKTGETVVLGGLLDDFSKEQVSKVPLLGDIPLVGQLFRYTSTERAKRNLMVFIRPTIIRDDDVYRSLSKEKYTVTVRSNNSGSTGNQKRWLARKICRCWMKTRSTVTPLRHRHGEAFI
;
A
#
# COMPACT_ATOMS: atom_id res chain seq x y z
N MET A 1 3.18 -21.25 1.48
CA MET A 1 3.76 -22.34 0.68
C MET A 1 2.98 -22.45 -0.63
N LEU A 2 3.68 -22.54 -1.76
CA LEU A 2 3.14 -22.85 -3.09
C LEU A 2 3.31 -24.36 -3.26
N SER A 3 2.23 -25.13 -3.31
CA SER A 3 2.32 -26.56 -3.64
C SER A 3 2.34 -26.70 -5.16
N GLY A 4 3.52 -26.94 -5.73
CA GLY A 4 3.64 -27.35 -7.13
C GLY A 4 3.52 -28.87 -7.24
N SER A 5 2.53 -29.37 -7.98
CA SER A 5 2.48 -30.78 -8.38
C SER A 5 3.24 -30.96 -9.69
N GLN A 6 4.26 -31.81 -9.69
CA GLN A 6 5.04 -32.15 -10.89
C GLN A 6 4.38 -33.38 -11.56
N THR A 7 4.00 -33.27 -12.83
CA THR A 7 3.51 -34.41 -13.62
C THR A 7 4.42 -34.58 -14.82
N THR A 8 5.14 -35.70 -14.91
CA THR A 8 6.10 -35.97 -15.99
C THR A 8 5.43 -36.80 -17.08
N SER A 9 5.16 -36.16 -18.23
CA SER A 9 4.85 -36.83 -19.50
C SER A 9 5.72 -36.20 -20.58
N GLY A 10 6.77 -36.91 -21.00
CA GLY A 10 7.63 -36.56 -22.15
C GLY A 10 8.28 -35.17 -22.08
N ASP A 11 9.47 -35.09 -21.47
CA ASP A 11 10.48 -34.01 -21.58
C ASP A 11 10.04 -32.53 -21.40
N ASN A 12 8.80 -32.26 -21.01
CA ASN A 12 8.30 -30.92 -20.75
C ASN A 12 7.99 -30.77 -19.25
N VAL A 13 8.83 -30.02 -18.54
CA VAL A 13 8.61 -29.65 -17.13
C VAL A 13 7.62 -28.48 -17.08
N PHE A 14 6.36 -28.76 -16.72
CA PHE A 14 5.36 -27.72 -16.50
C PHE A 14 5.45 -27.21 -15.07
N ASN A 15 5.96 -25.98 -14.88
CA ASN A 15 5.81 -25.27 -13.61
C ASN A 15 4.43 -24.62 -13.55
N THR A 16 3.52 -25.18 -12.73
CA THR A 16 2.24 -24.53 -12.43
C THR A 16 2.46 -23.40 -11.43
N VAL A 17 2.39 -22.15 -11.89
CA VAL A 17 2.48 -20.98 -11.03
C VAL A 17 1.09 -20.62 -10.51
N GLU A 18 0.86 -20.77 -9.21
CA GLU A 18 -0.35 -20.28 -8.54
C GLU A 18 -0.13 -18.82 -8.11
N ARG A 19 -1.00 -17.90 -8.54
CA ARG A 19 -0.96 -16.51 -8.06
C ARG A 19 -1.70 -16.39 -6.74
N LYS A 20 -1.03 -15.86 -5.72
CA LYS A 20 -1.65 -15.49 -4.44
C LYS A 20 -1.78 -13.97 -4.32
N THR A 21 -2.97 -13.50 -3.94
CA THR A 21 -3.22 -12.08 -3.67
C THR A 21 -2.60 -11.70 -2.33
N VAL A 22 -1.68 -10.76 -2.39
CA VAL A 22 -1.05 -10.13 -1.22
C VAL A 22 -1.59 -8.73 -1.03
N GLY A 23 -1.81 -8.34 0.22
CA GLY A 23 -2.30 -7.01 0.59
C GLY A 23 -3.18 -7.06 1.82
N THR A 24 -3.91 -5.97 2.05
CA THR A 24 -4.90 -5.88 3.12
C THR A 24 -6.25 -6.33 2.58
N LYS A 25 -6.78 -7.44 3.11
CA LYS A 25 -8.13 -7.92 2.86
C LYS A 25 -8.95 -7.75 4.14
N LEU A 26 -10.17 -7.29 3.98
CA LEU A 26 -11.13 -7.13 5.06
C LEU A 26 -12.46 -7.72 4.61
N LYS A 27 -12.93 -8.74 5.31
CA LYS A 27 -14.25 -9.35 5.13
C LYS A 27 -15.05 -9.09 6.39
N VAL A 28 -16.27 -8.57 6.22
CA VAL A 28 -17.16 -8.21 7.33
C VAL A 28 -18.54 -8.78 7.02
N THR A 29 -19.09 -9.54 7.96
CA THR A 29 -20.46 -10.04 7.91
C THR A 29 -21.27 -9.34 9.00
N PRO A 30 -22.13 -8.36 8.65
CA PRO A 30 -22.98 -7.70 9.62
C PRO A 30 -24.29 -8.46 9.83
N GLN A 31 -24.74 -8.55 11.08
CA GLN A 31 -26.07 -9.05 11.47
C GLN A 31 -26.73 -8.02 12.39
N VAL A 32 -27.92 -7.55 11.99
CA VAL A 32 -28.71 -6.60 12.79
C VAL A 32 -29.55 -7.39 13.80
N ASN A 33 -29.41 -7.03 15.07
CA ASN A 33 -30.20 -7.57 16.18
C ASN A 33 -31.23 -6.53 16.64
N GLU A 34 -32.13 -6.95 17.53
CA GLU A 34 -33.05 -6.02 18.19
C GLU A 34 -32.29 -4.97 19.03
N GLY A 35 -32.89 -3.78 19.22
CA GLY A 35 -32.30 -2.73 20.04
C GLY A 35 -31.16 -1.92 19.40
N ASP A 36 -31.12 -1.88 18.06
CA ASP A 36 -30.10 -1.17 17.27
C ASP A 36 -28.66 -1.69 17.47
N ALA A 37 -28.54 -2.94 17.91
CA ALA A 37 -27.26 -3.64 18.01
C ALA A 37 -26.94 -4.33 16.68
N VAL A 38 -25.65 -4.32 16.31
CA VAL A 38 -25.11 -4.98 15.13
C VAL A 38 -24.01 -5.93 15.60
N LEU A 39 -24.19 -7.22 15.35
CA LEU A 39 -23.13 -8.21 15.45
C LEU A 39 -22.29 -8.14 14.17
N LEU A 40 -20.98 -8.01 14.34
CA LEU A 40 -20.01 -7.91 13.26
C LEU A 40 -19.03 -9.07 13.36
N GLU A 41 -19.06 -9.98 12.41
CA GLU A 41 -18.00 -10.98 12.22
C GLU A 41 -16.97 -10.43 11.24
N ILE A 42 -15.73 -10.31 11.69
CA ILE A 42 -14.67 -9.63 10.95
C ILE A 42 -13.52 -10.60 10.75
N GLU A 43 -13.11 -10.75 9.49
CA GLU A 43 -11.94 -11.48 9.06
C GLU A 43 -11.02 -10.52 8.31
N GLN A 44 -9.89 -10.17 8.92
CA GLN A 44 -8.88 -9.30 8.33
C GLN A 44 -7.61 -10.10 8.05
N GLU A 45 -7.12 -10.01 6.83
CA GLU A 45 -5.82 -10.56 6.42
C GLU A 45 -4.91 -9.41 5.99
N VAL A 46 -3.73 -9.30 6.58
CA VAL A 46 -2.68 -8.39 6.11
C VAL A 46 -1.52 -9.26 5.64
N SER A 47 -1.31 -9.30 4.33
CA SER A 47 -0.23 -10.05 3.71
C SER A 47 0.78 -9.13 3.04
N SER A 48 2.07 -9.42 3.20
CA SER A 48 3.19 -8.72 2.56
C SER A 48 4.17 -9.71 1.98
N VAL A 49 4.77 -9.39 0.83
CA VAL A 49 5.86 -10.19 0.24
C VAL A 49 7.14 -9.94 1.03
N ASP A 50 7.80 -11.00 1.48
CA ASP A 50 9.11 -10.92 2.08
C ASP A 50 10.18 -10.93 0.99
N SER A 51 10.67 -9.75 0.61
CA SER A 51 11.69 -9.56 -0.41
C SER A 51 13.09 -10.03 0.00
N SER A 52 13.31 -10.33 1.29
CA SER A 52 14.61 -10.77 1.80
C SER A 52 14.87 -12.27 1.60
N SER A 53 13.82 -13.04 1.33
CA SER A 53 13.85 -14.51 1.24
C SER A 53 13.45 -15.01 -0.14
N ASN A 54 14.09 -14.49 -1.19
CA ASN A 54 13.96 -15.03 -2.54
C ASN A 54 14.64 -16.40 -2.64
N SER A 55 13.96 -17.42 -2.14
CA SER A 55 14.33 -18.82 -2.32
C SER A 55 14.06 -19.24 -3.77
N THR A 56 14.82 -20.20 -4.29
CA THR A 56 14.62 -20.83 -5.61
C THR A 56 13.20 -21.38 -5.79
N LEU A 57 12.47 -21.61 -4.69
CA LEU A 57 11.09 -22.11 -4.65
C LEU A 57 10.00 -21.01 -4.71
N GLY A 58 10.38 -19.74 -4.79
CA GLY A 58 9.45 -18.60 -4.90
C GLY A 58 9.44 -17.66 -3.68
N PRO A 59 8.68 -16.55 -3.74
CA PRO A 59 8.63 -15.55 -2.68
C PRO A 59 7.94 -16.08 -1.42
N THR A 60 8.50 -15.76 -0.25
CA THR A 60 7.83 -15.96 1.04
C THR A 60 6.82 -14.84 1.28
N PHE A 61 5.70 -15.17 1.91
CA PHE A 61 4.66 -14.21 2.28
C PHE A 61 4.52 -14.16 3.79
N ASN A 62 4.58 -12.96 4.36
CA ASN A 62 4.26 -12.72 5.76
C ASN A 62 2.77 -12.40 5.86
N THR A 63 1.99 -13.35 6.37
CA THR A 63 0.53 -13.25 6.51
C THR A 63 0.16 -13.03 7.97
N ARG A 64 -0.74 -12.08 8.24
CA ARG A 64 -1.31 -11.84 9.57
C ARG A 64 -2.83 -11.92 9.45
N THR A 65 -3.46 -12.79 10.22
CA THR A 65 -4.92 -13.00 10.16
C THR A 65 -5.53 -12.69 11.52
N ILE A 66 -6.63 -11.93 11.51
CA ILE A 66 -7.43 -11.58 12.70
C ILE A 66 -8.88 -11.99 12.42
N GLN A 67 -9.47 -12.76 13.34
CA GLN A 67 -10.86 -13.22 13.27
C GLN A 67 -11.56 -12.91 14.59
N ASN A 68 -12.42 -11.89 14.59
CA ASN A 68 -13.13 -11.44 15.80
C ASN A 68 -14.63 -11.27 15.50
N ALA A 69 -15.47 -11.53 16.49
CA ALA A 69 -16.89 -11.22 16.47
C ALA A 69 -17.21 -10.21 17.57
N VAL A 70 -17.84 -9.09 17.23
CA VAL A 70 -18.19 -8.03 18.20
C VAL A 70 -19.64 -7.60 18.07
N LEU A 71 -20.28 -7.33 19.19
CA LEU A 71 -21.62 -6.74 19.25
C LEU A 71 -21.48 -5.26 19.58
N VAL A 72 -22.02 -4.41 18.71
CA VAL A 72 -21.82 -2.95 18.76
C VAL A 72 -23.13 -2.23 18.50
N LYS A 73 -23.42 -1.15 19.21
CA LYS A 73 -24.60 -0.33 18.92
C LYS A 73 -24.38 0.53 17.67
N THR A 74 -25.43 0.75 16.88
CA THR A 74 -25.38 1.65 15.72
C THR A 74 -24.85 3.04 16.10
N GLY A 75 -23.94 3.58 15.31
CA GLY A 75 -23.38 4.92 15.48
C GLY A 75 -22.25 5.03 16.50
N GLU A 76 -21.98 4.00 17.30
CA GLU A 76 -20.85 3.96 18.25
C GLU A 76 -19.59 3.40 17.59
N THR A 77 -18.43 3.94 17.98
CA THR A 77 -17.13 3.43 17.52
C THR A 77 -16.55 2.53 18.61
N VAL A 78 -16.25 1.29 18.26
CA VAL A 78 -15.58 0.35 19.18
C VAL A 78 -14.18 0.00 18.68
N VAL A 79 -13.30 -0.31 19.63
CA VAL A 79 -12.00 -0.91 19.38
C VAL A 79 -12.20 -2.43 19.32
N LEU A 80 -11.92 -3.02 18.16
CA LEU A 80 -11.95 -4.47 17.96
C LEU A 80 -10.76 -5.19 18.61
N GLY A 81 -9.74 -4.40 18.96
CA GLY A 81 -8.46 -4.85 19.48
C GLY A 81 -7.30 -4.16 18.77
N GLY A 82 -6.09 -4.52 19.20
CA GLY A 82 -4.87 -4.13 18.53
C GLY A 82 -3.76 -5.16 18.73
N LEU A 83 -2.94 -5.35 17.70
CA LEU A 83 -1.72 -6.15 17.80
C LEU A 83 -0.59 -5.21 18.25
N LEU A 84 -0.06 -5.47 19.44
CA LEU A 84 1.18 -4.89 19.94
C LEU A 84 2.30 -5.89 19.61
N ASP A 85 3.18 -5.54 18.66
CA ASP A 85 4.35 -6.34 18.32
C ASP A 85 5.61 -5.58 18.76
N ASP A 86 6.37 -6.17 19.69
CA ASP A 86 7.65 -5.65 20.18
C ASP A 86 8.76 -6.60 19.73
N PHE A 87 9.49 -6.19 18.69
CA PHE A 87 10.63 -6.91 18.16
C PHE A 87 11.90 -6.35 18.77
N SER A 88 12.69 -7.19 19.44
CA SER A 88 14.03 -6.84 19.91
C SER A 88 15.04 -7.88 19.44
N LYS A 89 16.12 -7.42 18.81
CA LYS A 89 17.23 -8.24 18.35
C LYS A 89 18.52 -7.64 18.87
N GLU A 90 19.26 -8.44 19.64
CA GLU A 90 20.56 -8.08 20.15
C GLU A 90 21.62 -8.96 19.47
N GLN A 91 22.63 -8.34 18.87
CA GLN A 91 23.74 -9.02 18.23
C GLN A 91 25.04 -8.55 18.88
N VAL A 92 25.75 -9.47 19.51
CA VAL A 92 27.01 -9.20 20.20
C VAL A 92 28.15 -9.87 19.41
N SER A 93 29.05 -9.05 18.87
CA SER A 93 30.31 -9.49 18.28
C SER A 93 31.44 -9.18 19.27
N LYS A 94 32.13 -10.20 19.79
CA LYS A 94 33.19 -10.01 20.78
C LYS A 94 34.44 -10.81 20.43
N VAL A 95 35.61 -10.30 20.84
CA VAL A 95 36.87 -11.05 20.77
C VAL A 95 36.84 -12.15 21.85
N PRO A 96 37.09 -13.43 21.50
CA PRO A 96 37.20 -14.51 22.50
C PRO A 96 38.24 -14.18 23.57
N LEU A 97 38.01 -14.61 24.83
CA LEU A 97 38.82 -14.31 26.02
C LEU A 97 38.78 -12.84 26.52
N LEU A 98 39.11 -11.87 25.67
CA LEU A 98 39.18 -10.45 26.07
C LEU A 98 37.81 -9.79 26.23
N GLY A 99 36.83 -10.27 25.46
CA GLY A 99 35.46 -9.73 25.47
C GLY A 99 34.71 -9.98 26.77
N ASP A 100 35.11 -10.94 27.60
CA ASP A 100 34.39 -11.35 28.82
C ASP A 100 34.95 -10.75 30.12
N ILE A 101 36.04 -9.97 30.03
CA ILE A 101 36.65 -9.32 31.19
C ILE A 101 35.71 -8.23 31.74
N PRO A 102 35.31 -8.27 33.03
CA PRO A 102 34.54 -7.19 33.64
C PRO A 102 35.35 -5.87 33.66
N LEU A 103 34.67 -4.71 33.62
CA LEU A 103 35.22 -3.36 33.36
C LEU A 103 35.78 -3.12 31.94
N VAL A 104 36.69 -3.96 31.45
CA VAL A 104 37.48 -3.65 30.23
C VAL A 104 36.92 -4.30 28.97
N GLY A 105 36.14 -5.37 29.11
CA GLY A 105 35.61 -6.16 27.99
C GLY A 105 34.64 -5.39 27.09
N GLN A 106 34.14 -4.22 27.50
CA GLN A 106 33.30 -3.36 26.67
C GLN A 106 34.06 -2.76 25.47
N LEU A 107 35.39 -2.54 25.58
CA LEU A 107 36.21 -2.05 24.47
C LEU A 107 36.48 -3.13 23.40
N PHE A 108 36.33 -4.41 23.76
CA PHE A 108 36.61 -5.57 22.90
C PHE A 108 35.35 -6.28 22.41
N ARG A 109 34.17 -5.67 22.64
CA ARG A 109 32.90 -6.16 22.12
C ARG A 109 32.16 -5.02 21.41
N TYR A 110 31.45 -5.39 20.36
CA TYR A 110 30.50 -4.54 19.65
C TYR A 110 29.11 -5.15 19.86
N THR A 111 28.19 -4.36 20.39
CA THR A 111 26.79 -4.76 20.57
C THR A 111 25.93 -3.92 19.66
N SER A 112 25.16 -4.58 18.79
CA SER A 112 24.13 -3.95 17.97
C SER A 112 22.77 -4.36 18.53
N THR A 113 21.93 -3.38 18.83
CA THR A 113 20.58 -3.60 19.33
C THR A 113 19.59 -2.98 18.35
N GLU A 114 18.73 -3.81 17.78
CA GLU A 114 17.62 -3.39 16.94
C GLU A 114 16.31 -3.57 17.71
N ARG A 115 15.51 -2.50 17.81
CA ARG A 115 14.18 -2.54 18.44
C ARG A 115 13.16 -1.97 17.49
N ALA A 116 12.07 -2.71 17.24
CA ALA A 116 10.97 -2.27 16.40
C ALA A 116 9.64 -2.55 17.11
N LYS A 117 8.90 -1.48 17.43
CA LYS A 117 7.55 -1.56 18.00
C LYS A 117 6.53 -1.26 16.91
N ARG A 118 5.52 -2.13 16.77
CA ARG A 118 4.44 -1.98 15.80
C ARG A 118 3.10 -2.08 16.53
N ASN A 119 2.33 -0.99 16.47
CA ASN A 119 1.00 -0.88 17.05
C ASN A 119 -0.02 -0.85 15.92
N LEU A 120 -0.86 -1.87 15.82
CA LEU A 120 -2.02 -1.87 14.94
C LEU A 120 -3.27 -1.70 15.79
N MET A 121 -4.06 -0.66 15.55
CA MET A 121 -5.39 -0.48 16.18
C MET A 121 -6.46 -0.53 15.10
N VAL A 122 -7.52 -1.29 15.35
CA VAL A 122 -8.65 -1.40 14.41
C VAL A 122 -9.92 -0.89 15.10
N PHE A 123 -10.49 0.17 14.51
CA PHE A 123 -11.73 0.80 14.96
C PHE A 123 -12.82 0.51 13.95
N ILE A 124 -14.03 0.16 14.42
CA ILE A 124 -15.20 0.05 13.57
C ILE A 124 -16.36 0.82 14.17
N ARG A 125 -17.13 1.45 13.28
CA ARG A 125 -18.38 2.15 13.58
C ARG A 125 -19.47 1.65 12.64
N PRO A 126 -20.37 0.75 13.08
CA PRO A 126 -21.50 0.34 12.25
C PRO A 126 -22.56 1.45 12.19
N THR A 127 -23.22 1.58 11.05
CA THR A 127 -24.36 2.48 10.87
C THR A 127 -25.48 1.71 10.18
N ILE A 128 -26.61 1.53 10.86
CA ILE A 128 -27.82 0.94 10.28
C ILE A 128 -28.52 2.00 9.43
N ILE A 129 -28.80 1.68 8.17
CA ILE A 129 -29.52 2.55 7.25
C ILE A 129 -30.91 1.94 7.03
N ARG A 130 -31.96 2.65 7.47
CA ARG A 130 -33.36 2.21 7.35
C ARG A 130 -34.10 2.89 6.20
N ASP A 131 -33.81 4.16 5.98
CA ASP A 131 -34.53 5.01 5.04
C ASP A 131 -33.62 5.52 3.91
N ASP A 132 -34.22 5.74 2.73
CA ASP A 132 -33.49 6.26 1.56
C ASP A 132 -33.01 7.71 1.78
N ASP A 133 -33.75 8.51 2.56
CA ASP A 133 -33.34 9.88 2.89
C ASP A 133 -32.06 9.93 3.73
N VAL A 134 -31.92 8.98 4.67
CA VAL A 134 -30.70 8.80 5.47
C VAL A 134 -29.55 8.34 4.57
N TYR A 135 -29.81 7.40 3.66
CA TYR A 135 -28.83 6.93 2.69
C TYR A 135 -28.30 8.06 1.79
N ARG A 136 -29.19 8.91 1.26
CA ARG A 136 -28.84 10.05 0.40
C ARG A 136 -28.01 11.09 1.16
N SER A 137 -28.38 11.37 2.40
CA SER A 137 -27.66 12.31 3.28
C SER A 137 -26.23 11.85 3.54
N LEU A 138 -26.05 10.59 3.95
CA LEU A 138 -24.74 9.98 4.21
C LEU A 138 -23.87 9.90 2.94
N SER A 139 -24.48 9.55 1.80
CA SER A 139 -23.80 9.45 0.51
C SER A 139 -23.32 10.82 0.02
N LYS A 140 -24.16 11.85 0.14
CA LYS A 140 -23.82 13.23 -0.23
C LYS A 140 -22.68 13.79 0.63
N GLU A 141 -22.70 13.51 1.92
CA GLU A 141 -21.63 13.88 2.84
C GLU A 141 -20.30 13.23 2.42
N LYS A 142 -20.26 11.90 2.26
CA LYS A 142 -19.05 11.19 1.84
C LYS A 142 -18.55 11.61 0.46
N TYR A 143 -19.44 11.78 -0.51
CA TYR A 143 -19.08 12.25 -1.84
C TYR A 143 -18.39 13.62 -1.78
N THR A 144 -18.94 14.55 -0.99
CA THR A 144 -18.37 15.90 -0.84
C THR A 144 -16.97 15.87 -0.23
N VAL A 145 -16.74 15.00 0.76
CA VAL A 145 -15.42 14.83 1.39
C VAL A 145 -14.39 14.25 0.41
N THR A 146 -14.75 13.19 -0.31
CA THR A 146 -13.83 12.54 -1.28
C THR A 146 -13.46 13.48 -2.43
N VAL A 147 -14.45 14.18 -2.99
CA VAL A 147 -14.21 15.13 -4.10
C VAL A 147 -13.36 16.32 -3.66
N ARG A 148 -13.57 16.85 -2.44
CA ARG A 148 -12.73 17.91 -1.88
C ARG A 148 -11.30 17.46 -1.65
N SER A 149 -11.10 16.24 -1.16
CA SER A 149 -9.76 15.67 -0.94
C SER A 149 -8.97 15.55 -2.24
N ASN A 150 -9.61 15.11 -3.32
CA ASN A 150 -8.95 14.97 -4.63
C ASN A 150 -8.53 16.31 -5.25
N ASN A 151 -9.29 17.39 -4.99
CA ASN A 151 -8.98 18.71 -5.56
C ASN A 151 -8.00 19.53 -4.70
N SER A 152 -7.74 19.11 -3.46
CA SER A 152 -6.80 19.78 -2.54
C SER A 152 -5.34 19.34 -2.72
N GLY A 153 -5.06 18.39 -3.61
CA GLY A 153 -3.71 17.89 -3.93
C GLY A 153 -2.95 18.69 -4.99
N SER A 154 -3.48 19.82 -5.47
CA SER A 154 -2.82 20.64 -6.51
C SER A 154 -2.82 22.13 -6.15
N THR A 155 -2.20 22.49 -5.03
CA THR A 155 -1.78 23.89 -4.79
C THR A 155 -0.40 23.90 -4.15
N GLY A 156 0.55 24.51 -4.85
CA GLY A 156 1.78 24.99 -4.26
C GLY A 156 3.05 24.31 -4.75
N ASN A 157 3.64 24.89 -5.80
CA ASN A 157 5.09 24.97 -5.96
C ASN A 157 5.84 23.82 -6.65
N GLN A 158 5.46 23.46 -7.87
CA GLN A 158 6.40 22.83 -8.83
C GLN A 158 6.24 23.27 -10.29
N LYS A 159 5.12 23.92 -10.66
CA LYS A 159 4.83 24.32 -12.05
C LYS A 159 5.16 25.80 -12.37
N ARG A 160 6.19 26.38 -11.74
CA ARG A 160 6.79 27.69 -12.16
C ARG A 160 8.21 27.55 -12.71
N TRP A 161 8.88 26.41 -12.51
CA TRP A 161 10.26 26.21 -12.98
C TRP A 161 10.38 25.72 -14.43
N LEU A 162 9.40 24.96 -14.94
CA LEU A 162 9.46 24.44 -16.31
C LEU A 162 8.87 25.40 -17.36
N ALA A 163 7.86 26.20 -17.00
CA ALA A 163 7.24 27.15 -17.93
C ALA A 163 8.18 28.33 -18.31
N ARG A 164 9.15 28.69 -17.44
CA ARG A 164 10.10 29.78 -17.73
C ARG A 164 11.32 29.35 -18.55
N LYS A 165 11.57 28.04 -18.70
CA LYS A 165 12.68 27.51 -19.52
C LYS A 165 12.26 27.18 -20.95
N ILE A 166 11.02 26.74 -21.16
CA ILE A 166 10.54 26.35 -22.49
C ILE A 166 10.15 27.58 -23.33
N CYS A 167 9.57 28.63 -22.74
CA CYS A 167 9.27 29.86 -23.49
C CYS A 167 10.50 30.66 -23.93
N ARG A 168 11.70 30.40 -23.39
CA ARG A 168 12.93 31.10 -23.79
C ARG A 168 13.69 30.43 -24.94
N CYS A 169 13.32 29.20 -25.32
CA CYS A 169 13.92 28.49 -26.45
C CYS A 169 13.12 28.64 -27.75
N TRP A 170 11.81 28.90 -27.67
CA TRP A 170 10.93 28.90 -28.84
C TRP A 170 10.90 30.24 -29.62
N MET A 171 11.39 31.34 -29.04
CA MET A 171 11.29 32.66 -29.66
C MET A 171 12.49 33.07 -30.54
N LYS A 172 13.49 32.20 -30.74
CA LYS A 172 14.72 32.52 -31.50
C LYS A 172 14.87 31.76 -32.82
N THR A 173 13.82 31.10 -33.32
CA THR A 173 13.88 30.29 -34.55
C THR A 173 12.73 30.62 -35.51
N ARG A 174 12.40 31.91 -35.67
CA ARG A 174 11.45 32.37 -36.68
C ARG A 174 11.94 33.65 -37.35
N SER A 175 13.04 33.54 -38.06
CA SER A 175 13.42 34.51 -39.10
C SER A 175 14.01 33.74 -40.27
N THR A 176 13.56 34.10 -41.47
CA THR A 176 13.95 33.64 -42.81
C THR A 176 13.28 32.38 -43.36
N VAL A 177 12.09 32.56 -43.96
CA VAL A 177 11.74 31.85 -45.21
C VAL A 177 11.07 32.86 -46.15
N THR A 178 11.80 33.21 -47.20
CA THR A 178 11.37 34.09 -48.30
C THR A 178 10.49 33.26 -49.26
N PRO A 179 9.31 33.73 -49.69
CA PRO A 179 8.49 32.97 -50.63
C PRO A 179 9.00 33.12 -52.07
N LEU A 180 9.31 31.99 -52.71
CA LEU A 180 9.60 31.89 -54.14
C LEU A 180 8.28 32.03 -54.94
N ARG A 181 8.24 33.07 -55.75
CA ARG A 181 7.17 33.48 -56.66
C ARG A 181 7.10 32.51 -57.85
N HIS A 182 6.05 31.71 -57.94
CA HIS A 182 5.75 30.89 -59.11
C HIS A 182 5.31 31.78 -60.28
N ARG A 183 6.04 31.67 -61.40
CA ARG A 183 5.66 32.23 -62.71
C ARG A 183 4.70 31.28 -63.43
N HIS A 184 3.82 31.92 -64.20
CA HIS A 184 2.79 31.40 -65.10
C HIS A 184 3.30 30.44 -66.18
N GLY A 185 2.38 29.57 -66.64
CA GLY A 185 2.01 29.52 -68.06
C GLY A 185 2.18 28.18 -68.80
N GLU A 186 1.03 27.65 -69.30
CA GLU A 186 0.83 27.00 -70.62
C GLU A 186 1.51 25.65 -70.90
N ALA A 187 0.96 24.68 -71.65
CA ALA A 187 -0.26 24.51 -72.44
C ALA A 187 -0.52 23.00 -72.70
N PHE A 188 -1.73 22.70 -73.20
CA PHE A 188 -2.14 21.51 -73.98
C PHE A 188 -1.03 21.04 -74.95
N ILE A 189 -0.88 19.74 -75.29
CA ILE A 189 -1.83 18.78 -75.89
C ILE A 189 -1.61 17.39 -75.30
#